data_AF-A0A1K1N9S8-F1
#
_entry.id   AF-A0A1K1N9S8-F1
#
_cell.length_a   1.000
_cell.length_b   1.000
_cell.length_c   1.000
_cell.angle_alpha   90.00
_cell.angle_beta   90.00
_cell.angle_gamma   90.00
#
_symmetry.space_group_name_H-M   'P 1'
#
loop_
_entity.id
_entity.type
_entity.pdbx_description
1 polymer ?
#
loop_
_entity_poly.entity_id
_entity_poly.type
_entity_poly.pdbx_seq_one_letter_code
_entity_poly.pdbx_strand_id
1 'polypeptide(L)'
;MRSVVYHANQEFKRGSHSTHIKSMSKAFTREPNPADALDEDAIPDPSPAMPAGARNYITPHGHARLVDELAWLVHTERPRVTETVAWAAGNGDRSENGDYIYGKKRLREIDRRIRFLTRRLDAAELVDPAAPRDDGEQIFFGATVTFANPQGEERTVSIVGVDEIDTARGHISWISPMARALIKARQGDVVTLHAPGGTEELEILEVAYRAVPVEPFRGD
;
A
#
# COMPACT_ATOMS: atom_id res chain seq x y z
N MET A 1 60.24 -26.31 0.81
CA MET A 1 61.49 -26.03 0.08
C MET A 1 61.54 -26.95 -1.15
N ARG A 2 61.38 -26.36 -2.35
CA ARG A 2 61.76 -26.85 -3.71
C ARG A 2 61.14 -28.18 -4.20
N SER A 3 60.29 -28.16 -5.23
CA SER A 3 60.58 -28.05 -6.68
C SER A 3 60.67 -29.45 -7.32
N VAL A 4 59.62 -29.94 -8.02
CA VAL A 4 59.41 -29.93 -9.50
C VAL A 4 60.28 -30.94 -10.24
N VAL A 5 59.66 -31.73 -11.15
CA VAL A 5 60.00 -32.03 -12.57
C VAL A 5 59.02 -33.12 -13.05
N TYR A 6 58.02 -32.87 -13.91
CA TYR A 6 58.00 -32.68 -15.38
C TYR A 6 58.37 -33.90 -16.23
N HIS A 7 57.37 -34.43 -16.97
CA HIS A 7 57.42 -34.97 -18.34
C HIS A 7 55.95 -35.00 -18.84
N ALA A 8 55.47 -34.10 -19.71
CA ALA A 8 55.70 -33.88 -21.14
C ALA A 8 54.91 -34.84 -22.08
N ASN A 9 53.83 -34.26 -22.66
CA ASN A 9 53.35 -34.31 -24.06
C ASN A 9 53.19 -35.65 -24.82
N GLN A 10 52.00 -35.90 -25.41
CA GLN A 10 51.69 -35.52 -26.81
C GLN A 10 50.28 -35.93 -27.28
N GLU A 11 49.83 -35.19 -28.30
CA GLU A 11 48.55 -35.15 -29.00
C GLU A 11 48.20 -36.43 -29.79
N PHE A 12 46.90 -36.67 -30.07
CA PHE A 12 46.43 -36.73 -31.48
C PHE A 12 44.89 -36.70 -31.63
N LYS A 13 44.50 -36.09 -32.75
CA LYS A 13 43.17 -35.72 -33.28
C LYS A 13 42.21 -36.90 -33.55
N ARG A 14 40.89 -36.61 -33.54
CA ARG A 14 40.00 -36.58 -34.73
C ARG A 14 38.54 -36.34 -34.32
N GLY A 15 37.86 -35.44 -35.03
CA GLY A 15 36.42 -35.21 -34.89
C GLY A 15 35.57 -36.16 -35.75
N SER A 16 34.25 -36.12 -35.52
CA SER A 16 33.24 -36.19 -36.58
C SER A 16 31.86 -35.88 -35.98
N HIS A 17 31.11 -35.02 -36.67
CA HIS A 17 29.68 -34.83 -36.47
C HIS A 17 28.91 -36.14 -36.64
N SER A 18 27.87 -36.35 -35.83
CA SER A 18 26.75 -37.22 -36.17
C SER A 18 25.45 -36.63 -35.62
N THR A 19 24.63 -36.17 -36.54
CA THR A 19 23.20 -35.90 -36.41
C THR A 19 22.46 -37.15 -35.94
N HIS A 20 21.63 -37.03 -34.90
CA HIS A 20 20.57 -37.99 -34.60
C HIS A 20 19.26 -37.26 -34.29
N ILE A 21 18.28 -37.51 -35.15
CA ILE A 21 16.91 -37.03 -35.09
C ILE A 21 16.06 -38.21 -34.60
N LYS A 22 15.42 -38.08 -33.42
CA LYS A 22 14.09 -38.63 -33.03
C LYS A 22 13.97 -38.74 -31.52
N SER A 23 13.02 -38.04 -30.92
CA SER A 23 11.71 -38.64 -30.59
C SER A 23 10.84 -37.63 -29.82
N MET A 24 9.58 -37.56 -30.25
CA MET A 24 8.53 -36.67 -29.76
C MET A 24 8.18 -36.90 -28.28
N SER A 25 8.07 -35.83 -27.51
CA SER A 25 7.25 -35.80 -26.30
C SER A 25 6.03 -34.93 -26.58
N LYS A 26 4.87 -35.58 -26.75
CA LYS A 26 3.55 -34.94 -26.73
C LYS A 26 3.34 -34.37 -25.33
N ALA A 27 3.58 -33.07 -25.16
CA ALA A 27 3.12 -32.34 -23.99
C ALA A 27 1.90 -31.52 -24.41
N PHE A 28 0.76 -31.90 -23.82
CA PHE A 28 -0.52 -31.22 -23.78
C PHE A 28 -0.46 -29.74 -24.19
N THR A 29 -1.10 -29.41 -25.30
CA THR A 29 -1.59 -28.05 -25.54
C THR A 29 -2.57 -27.75 -24.42
N ARG A 30 -2.13 -27.00 -23.41
CA ARG A 30 -3.07 -26.34 -22.50
C ARG A 30 -3.75 -25.27 -23.34
N GLU A 31 -4.97 -25.54 -23.76
CA GLU A 31 -5.83 -24.48 -24.30
C GLU A 31 -5.88 -23.37 -23.24
N PRO A 32 -5.64 -22.10 -23.62
CA PRO A 32 -5.79 -21.00 -22.68
C PRO A 32 -7.25 -21.01 -22.20
N ASN A 33 -7.43 -21.08 -20.88
CA ASN A 33 -8.73 -20.95 -20.27
C ASN A 33 -9.28 -19.56 -20.67
N PRO A 34 -10.53 -19.41 -21.13
CA PRO A 34 -11.10 -18.11 -21.45
C PRO A 34 -11.11 -17.12 -20.25
N ALA A 35 -10.86 -17.62 -19.04
CA ALA A 35 -10.66 -16.82 -17.84
C ALA A 35 -9.28 -16.13 -17.75
N ASP A 36 -8.27 -16.60 -18.50
CA ASP A 36 -6.92 -16.02 -18.54
C ASP A 36 -6.79 -14.94 -19.63
N ALA A 37 -7.83 -14.72 -20.45
CA ALA A 37 -7.86 -13.75 -21.54
C ALA A 37 -8.38 -12.36 -21.13
N LEU A 38 -8.41 -12.03 -19.83
CA LEU A 38 -8.90 -10.74 -19.32
C LEU A 38 -7.81 -9.66 -19.16
N ASP A 39 -6.58 -9.93 -19.62
CA ASP A 39 -5.44 -9.01 -19.50
C ASP A 39 -5.27 -8.04 -20.70
N GLU A 40 -6.28 -7.86 -21.54
CA GLU A 40 -6.22 -6.88 -22.65
C GLU A 40 -6.56 -5.43 -22.23
N ASP A 41 -7.13 -5.22 -21.04
CA ASP A 41 -7.42 -3.90 -20.47
C ASP A 41 -6.72 -3.75 -19.11
N ALA A 42 -5.39 -3.86 -19.07
CA ALA A 42 -4.61 -3.45 -17.91
C ALA A 42 -4.72 -1.92 -17.73
N ILE A 43 -5.87 -1.45 -17.22
CA ILE A 43 -6.09 -0.06 -16.84
C ILE A 43 -4.95 0.29 -15.88
N PRO A 44 -4.06 1.23 -16.24
CA PRO A 44 -3.02 1.71 -15.35
C PRO A 44 -3.69 2.10 -14.04
N ASP A 45 -3.15 1.70 -12.90
CA ASP A 45 -3.72 2.06 -11.61
C ASP A 45 -3.31 3.50 -11.25
N PRO A 46 -4.18 4.54 -11.36
CA PRO A 46 -3.81 5.90 -10.98
C PRO A 46 -3.80 6.12 -9.46
N SER A 47 -3.84 5.05 -8.65
CA SER A 47 -3.59 5.19 -7.22
C SER A 47 -2.20 5.80 -7.06
N PRO A 48 -2.03 6.90 -6.30
CA PRO A 48 -0.72 7.51 -6.12
C PRO A 48 0.21 6.43 -5.56
N ALA A 49 1.15 6.00 -6.41
CA ALA A 49 2.18 5.08 -6.02
C ALA A 49 2.93 5.74 -4.86
N MET A 50 3.14 5.02 -3.77
CA MET A 50 4.09 5.46 -2.76
C MET A 50 5.41 5.73 -3.49
N PRO A 51 6.09 6.87 -3.24
CA PRO A 51 7.37 7.14 -3.87
C PRO A 51 8.30 5.94 -3.59
N ALA A 52 8.97 5.46 -4.63
CA ALA A 52 9.79 4.26 -4.54
C ALA A 52 10.82 4.42 -3.40
N GLY A 53 10.74 3.53 -2.40
CA GLY A 53 11.61 3.53 -1.22
C GLY A 53 11.07 4.23 0.04
N ALA A 54 9.87 4.82 0.01
CA ALA A 54 9.24 5.37 1.22
C ALA A 54 8.56 4.27 2.06
N ARG A 55 8.86 4.24 3.36
CA ARG A 55 8.23 3.34 4.35
C ARG A 55 6.76 3.73 4.54
N ASN A 56 5.84 2.77 4.41
CA ASN A 56 4.41 3.02 4.61
C ASN A 56 4.04 2.81 6.09
N TYR A 57 4.35 3.78 6.94
CA TYR A 57 3.97 3.70 8.35
C TYR A 57 2.45 3.74 8.50
N ILE A 58 1.92 2.87 9.37
CA ILE A 58 0.50 2.79 9.69
C ILE A 58 0.31 2.48 11.18
N THR A 59 -0.73 3.04 11.81
CA THR A 59 -1.08 2.64 13.19
C THR A 59 -1.83 1.31 13.21
N PRO A 60 -1.89 0.61 14.37
CA PRO A 60 -2.66 -0.64 14.49
C PRO A 60 -4.14 -0.49 14.11
N HIS A 61 -4.77 0.63 14.47
CA HIS A 61 -6.18 0.89 14.16
C HIS A 61 -6.40 1.12 12.65
N GLY A 62 -5.52 1.88 12.00
CA GLY A 62 -5.57 2.06 10.55
C GLY A 62 -5.34 0.76 9.79
N HIS A 63 -4.37 -0.04 10.23
CA HIS A 63 -4.12 -1.36 9.65
C HIS A 63 -5.35 -2.26 9.76
N ALA A 64 -5.95 -2.37 10.95
CA ALA A 64 -7.17 -3.15 11.16
C ALA A 64 -8.30 -2.70 10.21
N ARG A 65 -8.52 -1.39 10.07
CA ARG A 65 -9.52 -0.85 9.14
C ARG A 65 -9.30 -1.30 7.69
N LEU A 66 -8.05 -1.27 7.21
CA LEU A 66 -7.74 -1.70 5.83
C LEU A 66 -7.92 -3.22 5.65
N VAL A 67 -7.57 -4.01 6.66
CA VAL A 67 -7.80 -5.46 6.67
C VAL A 67 -9.29 -5.79 6.63
N ASP A 68 -10.09 -5.10 7.46
CA ASP A 68 -11.54 -5.30 7.52
C ASP A 68 -12.22 -4.94 6.20
N GLU A 69 -11.81 -3.80 5.59
CA GLU A 69 -12.29 -3.39 4.27
C GLU A 69 -11.95 -4.43 3.19
N LEU A 70 -10.70 -4.91 3.16
CA LEU A 70 -10.25 -5.92 2.21
C LEU A 70 -11.04 -7.22 2.37
N ALA A 71 -11.22 -7.68 3.61
CA ALA A 71 -11.97 -8.90 3.91
C ALA A 71 -13.44 -8.77 3.46
N TRP A 72 -14.08 -7.64 3.73
CA TRP A 72 -15.46 -7.40 3.28
C TRP A 72 -15.58 -7.37 1.75
N LEU A 73 -14.67 -6.69 1.06
CA LEU A 73 -14.66 -6.66 -0.41
C LEU A 73 -14.52 -8.06 -1.01
N VAL A 74 -13.59 -8.86 -0.49
CA VAL A 74 -13.30 -10.21 -1.01
C VAL A 74 -14.41 -11.21 -0.70
N HIS A 75 -14.91 -11.20 0.55
CA HIS A 75 -15.80 -12.25 1.04
C HIS A 75 -17.29 -11.90 0.98
N THR A 76 -17.64 -10.62 0.86
CA THR A 76 -19.04 -10.16 0.89
C THR A 76 -19.42 -9.44 -0.38
N GLU A 77 -18.77 -8.31 -0.70
CA GLU A 77 -19.25 -7.46 -1.78
C GLU A 77 -19.00 -8.06 -3.17
N ARG A 78 -17.77 -8.51 -3.44
CA ARG A 78 -17.41 -9.06 -4.75
C ARG A 78 -18.26 -10.28 -5.12
N PRO A 79 -18.50 -11.28 -4.24
CA PRO A 79 -19.41 -12.39 -4.54
C PRO A 79 -20.83 -11.93 -4.83
N ARG A 80 -21.37 -11.01 -4.02
CA ARG A 80 -22.72 -10.46 -4.19
C ARG A 80 -22.91 -9.80 -5.56
N VAL A 81 -21.98 -8.94 -5.96
CA VAL A 81 -22.05 -8.26 -7.26
C VAL A 81 -21.87 -9.26 -8.42
N THR A 82 -21.02 -10.27 -8.23
CA THR A 82 -20.82 -11.33 -9.23
C THR A 82 -22.11 -12.11 -9.48
N GLU A 83 -22.86 -12.44 -8.43
CA GLU A 83 -24.16 -13.09 -8.53
C GLU A 83 -25.17 -12.21 -9.26
N THR A 84 -25.27 -10.92 -8.92
CA THR A 84 -26.13 -9.96 -9.64
C THR A 84 -25.80 -9.89 -11.13
N VAL A 85 -24.51 -9.80 -11.47
CA VAL A 85 -24.06 -9.74 -12.87
C VAL A 85 -24.38 -11.05 -13.61
N ALA A 86 -24.18 -12.20 -12.98
CA ALA A 86 -24.47 -13.50 -13.57
C ALA A 86 -25.97 -13.67 -13.84
N TRP A 87 -26.82 -13.26 -12.90
CA TRP A 87 -28.27 -13.26 -13.06
C TRP A 87 -28.72 -12.32 -14.19
N ALA A 88 -28.22 -11.09 -14.19
CA ALA A 88 -28.53 -10.10 -15.23
C ALA A 88 -28.11 -10.59 -16.64
N ALA A 89 -26.97 -11.29 -16.73
CA ALA A 89 -26.47 -11.87 -17.97
C ALA A 89 -27.32 -13.03 -18.52
N GLY A 90 -28.18 -13.63 -17.67
CA GLY A 90 -29.13 -14.68 -18.04
C GLY A 90 -30.51 -14.17 -18.50
N ASN A 91 -30.83 -12.90 -18.26
CA ASN A 91 -32.18 -12.34 -18.44
C ASN A 91 -32.40 -11.51 -19.72
N GLY A 92 -31.59 -11.69 -20.77
CA GLY A 92 -31.82 -11.08 -22.08
C GLY A 92 -30.62 -10.34 -22.64
N ASP A 93 -30.88 -9.27 -23.40
CA ASP A 93 -29.83 -8.48 -24.07
C ASP A 93 -28.98 -7.70 -23.05
N ARG A 94 -27.68 -8.01 -23.05
CA ARG A 94 -26.69 -7.43 -22.14
C ARG A 94 -26.38 -5.96 -22.45
N SER A 95 -26.66 -5.51 -23.66
CA SER A 95 -26.33 -4.15 -24.11
C SER A 95 -27.29 -3.08 -23.57
N GLU A 96 -28.51 -3.48 -23.18
CA GLU A 96 -29.52 -2.58 -22.60
C GLU A 96 -29.80 -2.86 -21.11
N ASN A 97 -29.29 -3.97 -20.58
CA ASN A 97 -29.49 -4.34 -19.17
C ASN A 97 -28.64 -3.47 -18.24
N GLY A 98 -29.30 -2.53 -17.54
CA GLY A 98 -28.68 -1.63 -16.56
C GLY A 98 -27.95 -2.36 -15.42
N ASP A 99 -28.51 -3.46 -14.91
CA ASP A 99 -27.90 -4.25 -13.82
C ASP A 99 -26.60 -4.92 -14.27
N TYR A 100 -26.55 -5.39 -15.52
CA TYR A 100 -25.34 -5.97 -16.10
C TYR A 100 -24.25 -4.91 -16.28
N ILE A 101 -24.60 -3.75 -16.87
CA ILE A 101 -23.65 -2.65 -17.13
C ILE A 101 -23.11 -2.10 -15.80
N TYR A 102 -23.99 -1.77 -14.86
CA TYR A 102 -23.62 -1.24 -13.56
C TYR A 102 -22.82 -2.26 -12.74
N GLY A 103 -23.26 -3.52 -12.71
CA GLY A 103 -22.57 -4.59 -11.99
C GLY A 103 -21.16 -4.85 -12.53
N LYS A 104 -20.97 -4.85 -13.86
CA LYS A 104 -19.63 -4.95 -14.47
C LYS A 104 -18.73 -3.77 -14.10
N LYS A 105 -19.27 -2.55 -14.07
CA LYS A 105 -18.53 -1.37 -13.61
C LYS A 105 -18.13 -1.52 -12.13
N ARG A 106 -19.08 -1.91 -11.27
CA ARG A 106 -18.85 -2.11 -9.84
C ARG A 106 -17.80 -3.20 -9.57
N LEU A 107 -17.80 -4.32 -10.30
CA LEU A 107 -16.75 -5.34 -10.18
C LEU A 107 -15.36 -4.78 -10.46
N ARG A 108 -15.19 -3.93 -11.48
CA ARG A 108 -13.89 -3.30 -11.76
C ARG A 108 -13.44 -2.36 -10.63
N GLU A 109 -14.38 -1.61 -10.05
CA GLU A 109 -14.10 -0.75 -8.90
C GLU A 109 -13.63 -1.57 -7.69
N ILE A 110 -14.34 -2.67 -7.38
CA ILE A 110 -13.99 -3.59 -6.29
C ILE A 110 -12.62 -4.23 -6.54
N ASP A 111 -12.38 -4.81 -7.71
CA ASP A 111 -11.10 -5.46 -8.04
C ASP A 111 -9.93 -4.46 -7.99
N ARG A 112 -10.17 -3.21 -8.38
CA ARG A 112 -9.17 -2.15 -8.26
C ARG A 112 -8.91 -1.77 -6.80
N ARG A 113 -9.95 -1.68 -5.97
CA ARG A 113 -9.80 -1.40 -4.53
C ARG A 113 -9.08 -2.52 -3.80
N ILE A 114 -9.40 -3.78 -4.09
CA ILE A 114 -8.71 -4.97 -3.55
C ILE A 114 -7.22 -4.92 -3.87
N ARG A 115 -6.84 -4.68 -5.14
CA ARG A 115 -5.43 -4.57 -5.54
C ARG A 115 -4.71 -3.42 -4.82
N PHE A 116 -5.37 -2.28 -4.68
CA PHE A 116 -4.83 -1.14 -3.92
C PHE A 116 -4.57 -1.52 -2.46
N LEU A 117 -5.58 -2.06 -1.76
CA LEU A 117 -5.47 -2.42 -0.34
C LEU A 117 -4.41 -3.50 -0.12
N THR A 118 -4.35 -4.51 -0.98
CA THR A 118 -3.35 -5.58 -0.90
C THR A 118 -1.94 -5.01 -0.97
N ARG A 119 -1.65 -4.17 -1.98
CA ARG A 119 -0.33 -3.51 -2.11
C ARG A 119 0.01 -2.61 -0.93
N ARG A 120 -0.99 -1.93 -0.36
CA ARG A 120 -0.81 -1.04 0.80
C ARG A 120 -0.47 -1.80 2.06
N LEU A 121 -1.18 -2.91 2.31
CA LEU A 121 -0.95 -3.81 3.44
C LEU A 121 0.40 -4.53 3.30
N ASP A 122 0.76 -5.00 2.11
CA ASP A 122 2.06 -5.65 1.87
C ASP A 122 3.25 -4.73 2.15
N ALA A 123 3.10 -3.44 1.91
CA ALA A 123 4.13 -2.43 2.14
C ALA A 123 4.07 -1.79 3.54
N ALA A 124 3.09 -2.17 4.37
CA ALA A 124 2.82 -1.50 5.64
C ALA A 124 3.86 -1.80 6.72
N GLU A 125 4.38 -0.74 7.36
CA GLU A 125 5.20 -0.82 8.57
C GLU A 125 4.33 -0.40 9.77
N LEU A 126 3.91 -1.38 10.57
CA LEU A 126 3.04 -1.15 11.71
C LEU A 126 3.83 -0.51 12.86
N VAL A 127 3.38 0.66 13.31
CA VAL A 127 3.98 1.40 14.43
C VAL A 127 2.87 1.69 15.44
N ASP A 128 2.98 1.10 16.62
CA ASP A 128 2.03 1.32 17.72
C ASP A 128 2.40 2.57 18.52
N PRO A 129 1.59 3.64 18.49
CA PRO A 129 1.86 4.84 19.27
C PRO A 129 1.69 4.63 20.78
N ALA A 130 0.96 3.61 21.24
CA ALA A 130 0.72 3.36 22.65
C ALA A 130 1.81 2.48 23.30
N ALA A 131 2.72 1.92 22.51
CA ALA A 131 3.82 1.11 23.03
C ALA A 131 4.81 1.97 23.84
N PRO A 132 5.40 1.44 24.93
CA PRO A 132 6.41 2.16 25.72
C PRO A 132 7.60 2.62 24.87
N ARG A 133 8.06 3.85 25.10
CA ARG A 133 9.20 4.46 24.39
C ARG A 133 10.20 5.06 25.37
N ASP A 134 11.48 4.93 25.06
CA ASP A 134 12.56 5.55 25.83
C ASP A 134 12.70 7.05 25.53
N ASP A 135 12.14 7.53 24.41
CA ASP A 135 12.28 8.88 23.85
C ASP A 135 10.97 9.69 23.86
N GLY A 136 10.15 9.51 24.89
CA GLY A 136 8.74 9.96 24.95
C GLY A 136 8.46 11.46 24.75
N GLU A 137 9.48 12.33 24.77
CA GLU A 137 9.34 13.78 24.56
C GLU A 137 9.59 14.22 23.12
N GLN A 138 10.20 13.38 22.27
CA GLN A 138 10.51 13.73 20.89
C GLN A 138 9.40 13.29 19.94
N ILE A 139 9.02 14.19 19.02
CA ILE A 139 7.93 13.96 18.07
C ILE A 139 8.38 13.04 16.93
N PHE A 140 7.67 11.92 16.77
CA PHE A 140 7.81 10.96 15.67
C PHE A 140 6.44 10.55 15.13
N PHE A 141 6.42 9.58 14.22
CA PHE A 141 5.18 8.93 13.80
C PHE A 141 4.38 8.41 15.01
N GLY A 142 3.07 8.61 14.98
CA GLY A 142 2.15 8.23 16.05
C GLY A 142 2.00 9.28 17.15
N ALA A 143 2.85 10.31 17.19
CA ALA A 143 2.72 11.37 18.19
C ALA A 143 1.42 12.18 17.99
N THR A 144 0.73 12.45 19.09
CA THR A 144 -0.28 13.50 19.17
C THR A 144 0.36 14.74 19.77
N VAL A 145 0.32 15.85 19.03
CA VAL A 145 1.01 17.09 19.37
C VAL A 145 -0.01 18.21 19.52
N THR A 146 0.06 18.93 20.63
CA THR A 146 -0.68 20.17 20.84
C THR A 146 0.29 21.33 20.70
N PHE A 147 -0.06 22.30 19.86
CA PHE A 147 0.76 23.48 19.60
C PHE A 147 -0.10 24.74 19.57
N ALA A 148 0.52 25.88 19.87
CA ALA A 148 -0.08 27.20 19.71
C ALA A 148 0.58 27.96 18.55
N ASN A 149 -0.21 28.75 17.83
CA ASN A 149 0.30 29.70 16.86
C ASN A 149 0.55 31.09 17.47
N PRO A 150 1.11 32.07 16.74
CA PRO A 150 1.41 33.40 17.28
C PRO A 150 0.17 34.19 17.71
N GLN A 151 -1.02 33.78 17.26
CA GLN A 151 -2.30 34.36 17.66
C GLN A 151 -2.84 33.74 18.97
N GLY A 152 -2.15 32.73 19.52
CA GLY A 152 -2.57 32.00 20.71
C GLY A 152 -3.64 30.94 20.44
N GLU A 153 -3.89 30.59 19.17
CA GLU A 153 -4.80 29.49 18.84
C GLU A 153 -4.11 28.14 19.06
N GLU A 154 -4.68 27.34 19.96
CA GLU A 154 -4.22 25.99 20.21
C GLU A 154 -4.84 24.99 19.22
N ARG A 155 -4.02 24.10 18.69
CA ARG A 155 -4.46 23.00 17.82
C ARG A 155 -3.79 21.71 18.25
N THR A 156 -4.55 20.63 18.19
CA THR A 156 -4.05 19.28 18.46
C THR A 156 -4.10 18.45 17.19
N VAL A 157 -2.99 17.82 16.83
CA VAL A 157 -2.87 16.98 15.64
C VAL A 157 -2.22 15.64 15.97
N SER A 158 -2.62 14.57 15.29
CA SER A 158 -1.95 13.26 15.37
C SER A 158 -1.24 12.95 14.06
N ILE A 159 0.03 12.56 14.15
CA ILE A 159 0.85 12.20 12.99
C ILE A 159 0.61 10.74 12.64
N VAL A 160 -0.07 10.49 11.52
CA VAL A 160 -0.51 9.16 11.08
C VAL A 160 -0.04 8.81 9.67
N GLY A 161 -0.34 7.59 9.23
CA GLY A 161 -0.11 7.12 7.88
C GLY A 161 -0.93 7.88 6.84
N VAL A 162 -0.53 7.79 5.57
CA VAL A 162 -1.28 8.41 4.46
C VAL A 162 -2.68 7.81 4.29
N ASP A 163 -2.88 6.57 4.73
CA ASP A 163 -4.15 5.84 4.63
C ASP A 163 -5.10 6.09 5.83
N GLU A 164 -4.69 6.95 6.77
CA GLU A 164 -5.36 7.22 8.07
C GLU A 164 -5.76 8.69 8.27
N ILE A 165 -5.55 9.52 7.25
CA ILE A 165 -5.77 10.98 7.31
C ILE A 165 -7.25 11.28 7.55
N ASP A 166 -7.50 12.17 8.52
CA ASP A 166 -8.82 12.70 8.87
C ASP A 166 -8.61 14.10 9.47
N THR A 167 -8.75 15.13 8.65
CA THR A 167 -8.54 16.51 9.08
C THR A 167 -9.57 16.99 10.09
N ALA A 168 -10.78 16.41 10.10
CA ALA A 168 -11.81 16.76 11.08
C ALA A 168 -11.43 16.26 12.48
N ARG A 169 -10.63 15.19 12.58
CA ARG A 169 -10.05 14.67 13.83
C ARG A 169 -8.63 15.14 14.12
N GLY A 170 -8.08 16.03 13.29
CA GLY A 170 -6.70 16.49 13.41
C GLY A 170 -5.66 15.43 13.03
N HIS A 171 -6.03 14.38 12.30
CA HIS A 171 -5.08 13.38 11.81
C HIS A 171 -4.40 13.90 10.55
N ILE A 172 -3.09 14.07 10.62
CA ILE A 172 -2.26 14.58 9.54
C ILE A 172 -1.28 13.51 9.08
N SER A 173 -0.98 13.50 7.78
CA SER A 173 0.01 12.58 7.23
C SER A 173 1.42 12.92 7.70
N TRP A 174 2.22 11.91 8.01
CA TRP A 174 3.65 12.07 8.33
C TRP A 174 4.49 12.72 7.23
N ILE A 175 4.05 12.67 5.96
CA ILE A 175 4.72 13.37 4.84
C ILE A 175 4.24 14.82 4.64
N SER A 176 3.26 15.29 5.41
CA SER A 176 2.74 16.65 5.29
C SER A 176 3.77 17.70 5.72
N PRO A 177 3.73 18.94 5.17
CA PRO A 177 4.60 20.03 5.62
C PRO A 177 4.50 20.29 7.13
N MET A 178 3.30 20.19 7.70
CA MET A 178 3.05 20.32 9.13
C MET A 178 3.80 19.24 9.93
N ALA A 179 3.58 17.96 9.61
CA ALA A 179 4.28 16.87 10.30
C ALA A 179 5.80 16.98 10.15
N ARG A 180 6.30 17.38 8.97
CA ARG A 180 7.73 17.59 8.73
C ARG A 180 8.34 18.71 9.58
N ALA A 181 7.57 19.77 9.89
CA ALA A 181 8.01 20.84 10.78
C ALA A 181 8.04 20.39 12.24
N LEU A 182 7.13 19.50 12.64
CA LEU A 182 7.02 18.99 14.02
C LEU A 182 8.00 17.84 14.33
N ILE A 183 8.30 16.98 13.35
CA ILE A 183 9.15 15.80 13.55
C ILE A 183 10.52 16.21 14.12
N LYS A 184 10.99 15.45 15.12
CA LYS A 184 12.21 15.66 15.92
C LYS A 184 12.19 16.83 16.90
N ALA A 185 11.19 17.70 16.87
CA ALA A 185 11.02 18.70 17.92
C ALA A 185 10.47 18.06 19.20
N ARG A 186 10.53 18.81 20.30
CA ARG A 186 10.12 18.39 21.64
C ARG A 186 9.12 19.36 22.23
N GLN A 187 8.49 18.94 23.33
CA GLN A 187 7.68 19.84 24.14
C GLN A 187 8.51 21.06 24.58
N GLY A 188 7.95 22.27 24.41
CA GLY A 188 8.60 23.54 24.68
C GLY A 188 9.42 24.12 23.52
N ASP A 189 9.64 23.36 22.43
CA ASP A 189 10.32 23.90 21.24
C ASP A 189 9.38 24.79 20.42
N VAL A 190 9.98 25.78 19.75
CA VAL A 190 9.31 26.58 18.71
C VAL A 190 9.80 26.12 17.35
N VAL A 191 8.88 25.75 16.47
CA VAL A 191 9.18 25.29 15.10
C VAL A 191 8.62 26.26 14.07
N THR A 192 9.29 26.36 12.94
CA THR A 192 8.86 27.20 11.83
C THR A 192 8.14 26.35 10.78
N LEU A 193 6.85 26.61 10.58
CA LEU A 193 6.05 26.01 9.52
C LEU A 193 6.10 26.88 8.25
N HIS A 194 6.55 26.29 7.15
CA HIS A 194 6.45 26.90 5.82
C HIS A 194 5.20 26.41 5.11
N ALA A 195 4.14 27.22 5.13
CA ALA A 195 2.89 26.95 4.42
C ALA A 195 2.80 27.79 3.14
N PRO A 196 1.95 27.41 2.16
CA PRO A 196 1.73 28.23 0.96
C PRO A 196 1.25 29.66 1.26
N GLY A 197 0.56 29.86 2.40
CA GLY A 197 0.08 31.17 2.85
C GLY A 197 1.10 32.03 3.59
N GLY A 198 2.32 31.52 3.81
CA GLY A 198 3.37 32.20 4.56
C GLY A 198 4.08 31.30 5.56
N THR A 199 5.01 31.89 6.30
CA THR A 199 5.73 31.23 7.38
C THR A 199 5.04 31.54 8.71
N GLU A 200 4.83 30.52 9.54
CA GLU A 200 4.20 30.62 10.85
C GLU A 200 5.09 29.94 11.90
N GLU A 201 5.24 30.56 13.08
CA GLU A 201 5.95 29.95 14.21
C GLU A 201 4.95 29.21 15.09
N LEU A 202 5.25 27.97 15.44
CA LEU A 202 4.40 27.12 16.27
C LEU A 202 5.15 26.76 17.55
N GLU A 203 4.56 27.05 18.70
CA GLU A 203 5.08 26.63 20.00
C GLU A 203 4.47 25.28 20.39
N ILE A 204 5.31 24.30 20.68
CA ILE A 204 4.85 22.95 21.05
C ILE A 204 4.53 22.93 22.54
N LEU A 205 3.24 22.78 22.86
CA LEU A 205 2.73 22.81 24.23
C LEU A 205 2.75 21.43 24.88
N GLU A 206 2.41 20.39 24.13
CA GLU A 206 2.30 19.01 24.63
C GLU A 206 2.66 18.01 23.52
N VAL A 207 3.36 16.94 23.91
CA VAL A 207 3.59 15.76 23.09
C VAL A 207 3.09 14.54 23.85
N ALA A 208 2.14 13.82 23.26
CA ALA A 208 1.54 12.64 23.87
C ALA A 208 1.55 11.47 22.90
N TYR A 209 1.94 10.30 23.41
CA TYR A 209 1.87 9.02 22.70
C TYR A 209 0.70 8.23 23.25
N ARG A 210 -0.35 8.08 22.44
CA ARG A 210 -1.61 7.42 22.80
C ARG A 210 -2.22 6.73 21.60
N ALA A 211 -3.13 5.80 21.84
CA ALA A 211 -3.87 5.16 20.76
C ALA A 211 -4.58 6.22 19.91
N VAL A 212 -4.32 6.20 18.60
CA VAL A 212 -4.96 7.11 17.64
C VAL A 212 -6.23 6.44 17.11
N PRO A 213 -7.42 6.99 17.42
CA PRO A 213 -8.68 6.33 17.08
C PRO A 213 -9.04 6.53 15.61
N VAL A 214 -8.98 5.46 14.82
CA VAL A 214 -9.45 5.45 13.43
C VAL A 214 -10.90 4.97 13.38
N GLU A 215 -11.73 5.60 12.54
CA GLU A 215 -13.11 5.13 12.34
C GLU A 215 -13.10 3.68 11.83
N PRO A 216 -13.85 2.75 12.44
CA PRO A 216 -13.91 1.38 11.97
C PRO A 216 -14.50 1.32 10.56
N PHE A 217 -14.08 0.32 9.79
CA PHE A 217 -14.67 0.07 8.48
C PHE A 217 -16.15 -0.31 8.67
N ARG A 218 -17.03 0.33 7.89
CA ARG A 218 -18.46 0.02 7.85
C ARG A 218 -18.79 -0.46 6.43
N GLY A 219 -19.31 -1.69 6.35
CA GLY A 219 -19.54 -2.43 5.09
C GLY A 219 -20.98 -2.33 4.60
N ASP A 220 -21.55 -1.12 4.61
CA ASP A 220 -22.93 -0.79 4.26
C ASP A 220 -23.17 -0.77 2.73
#